data_AF-A0A534NMJ7-F1
#
_entry.id   AF-A0A534NMJ7-F1
#
_cell.length_a   1.000
_cell.length_b   1.000
_cell.length_c   1.000
_cell.angle_alpha   90.00
_cell.angle_beta   90.00
_cell.angle_gamma   90.00
#
_symmetry.space_group_name_H-M   'P 1'
#
loop_
_entity.id
_entity.type
_entity.pdbx_description
1 polymer ?
#
loop_
_entity_poly.entity_id
_entity_poly.type
_entity_poly.pdbx_seq_one_letter_code
_entity_poly.pdbx_strand_id
1 'polypeptide(L)'
;MLQPGDTVEAQAGGRAEIALPGGSLLRIGENTRLTLSPVPTRSEFSARLFFGNLWARVHKLAAGETFRVETENGVAGVRGTEFRVEAGQKEPDLVRVYEGTVQVEARDGRWSHALEAGTGLRFRREAETPQAFDTRSESGHSFMEWVRSRKTADGFEPGRIRRAEMRNPEQEHRTRERVRRRDR
;
A
#
# COMPACT_ATOMS: atom_id res chain seq x y z
N MET A 1 -15.19 -12.46 5.69
CA MET A 1 -13.81 -11.92 5.59
C MET A 1 -13.25 -12.36 4.26
N LEU A 2 -12.45 -11.54 3.59
CA LEU A 2 -11.77 -11.95 2.35
C LEU A 2 -10.61 -12.89 2.68
N GLN A 3 -10.42 -13.91 1.85
CA GLN A 3 -9.40 -14.94 1.97
C GLN A 3 -8.46 -14.94 0.74
N PRO A 4 -7.24 -15.49 0.86
CA PRO A 4 -6.42 -15.73 -0.32
C PRO A 4 -7.17 -16.61 -1.33
N GLY A 5 -7.14 -16.23 -2.60
CA GLY A 5 -7.95 -16.79 -3.68
C GLY A 5 -9.18 -15.94 -4.03
N ASP A 6 -9.68 -15.12 -3.10
CA ASP A 6 -10.86 -14.29 -3.36
C ASP A 6 -10.57 -13.20 -4.39
N THR A 7 -11.56 -12.95 -5.24
CA THR A 7 -11.53 -11.90 -6.25
C THR A 7 -12.56 -10.83 -5.92
N VAL A 8 -12.12 -9.58 -5.94
CA VAL A 8 -12.95 -8.39 -5.75
C VAL A 8 -13.05 -7.66 -7.09
N GLU A 9 -14.29 -7.46 -7.54
CA GLU A 9 -14.58 -6.73 -8.78
C GLU A 9 -15.44 -5.50 -8.50
N ALA A 10 -15.00 -4.36 -8.99
CA ALA A 10 -15.75 -3.12 -8.99
C ALA A 10 -16.14 -2.80 -10.43
N GLN A 11 -17.45 -2.75 -10.70
CA GLN A 11 -18.02 -2.37 -11.99
C GLN A 11 -17.94 -0.84 -12.20
N ALA A 12 -18.46 -0.34 -13.32
CA ALA A 12 -18.57 1.09 -13.58
C ALA A 12 -19.28 1.82 -12.42
N GLY A 13 -18.70 2.93 -11.94
CA GLY A 13 -19.17 3.67 -10.76
C GLY A 13 -18.95 2.96 -9.41
N GLY A 14 -18.56 1.68 -9.41
CA GLY A 14 -18.29 0.89 -8.22
C GLY A 14 -16.95 1.25 -7.58
N ARG A 15 -16.89 1.20 -6.26
CA ARG A 15 -15.64 1.37 -5.49
C ARG A 15 -15.71 0.51 -4.25
N ALA A 16 -14.56 0.03 -3.78
CA ALA A 16 -14.51 -0.74 -2.53
C ALA A 16 -13.29 -0.36 -1.69
N GLU A 17 -13.45 -0.48 -0.37
CA GLU A 17 -12.37 -0.39 0.61
C GLU A 17 -12.24 -1.74 1.30
N ILE A 18 -11.00 -2.22 1.41
CA ILE A 18 -10.64 -3.50 2.00
C ILE A 18 -9.64 -3.20 3.12
N ALA A 19 -10.08 -3.40 4.36
CA ALA A 19 -9.20 -3.37 5.52
C ALA A 19 -8.51 -4.73 5.68
N LEU A 20 -7.18 -4.71 5.77
CA LEU A 20 -6.37 -5.90 5.98
C LEU A 20 -5.98 -6.05 7.45
N PRO A 21 -5.72 -7.28 7.93
CA PRO A 21 -5.06 -7.49 9.20
C PRO A 21 -3.75 -6.67 9.29
N GLY A 22 -3.49 -6.05 10.44
CA GLY A 22 -2.30 -5.21 10.63
C GLY A 22 -2.49 -3.73 10.29
N GLY A 23 -3.70 -3.30 9.89
CA GLY A 23 -4.05 -1.88 9.69
C GLY A 23 -3.75 -1.33 8.29
N SER A 24 -3.28 -2.19 7.38
CA SER A 24 -3.14 -1.81 5.97
C SER A 24 -4.51 -1.68 5.31
N LEU A 25 -4.64 -0.73 4.40
CA LEU A 25 -5.89 -0.40 3.71
C LEU A 25 -5.70 -0.45 2.21
N LEU A 26 -6.58 -1.14 1.52
CA LEU A 26 -6.66 -1.15 0.06
C LEU A 26 -7.96 -0.49 -0.37
N ARG A 27 -7.88 0.31 -1.41
CA ARG A 27 -9.03 0.96 -2.04
C ARG A 27 -8.97 0.69 -3.53
N ILE A 28 -10.06 0.18 -4.09
CA ILE A 28 -10.18 -0.07 -5.52
C ILE A 28 -11.18 0.89 -6.15
N GLY A 29 -10.83 1.37 -7.35
CA GLY A 29 -11.67 2.24 -8.16
C GLY A 29 -12.68 1.44 -8.98
N GLU A 30 -13.42 2.16 -9.82
CA GLU A 30 -14.30 1.53 -10.80
C GLU A 30 -13.52 0.74 -11.83
N ASN A 31 -14.21 -0.17 -12.52
CA ASN A 31 -13.64 -1.03 -13.56
C ASN A 31 -12.34 -1.72 -13.10
N THR A 32 -12.38 -2.29 -11.90
CA THR A 32 -11.21 -2.90 -11.26
C THR A 32 -11.46 -4.36 -10.94
N ARG A 33 -10.49 -5.22 -11.26
CA ARG A 33 -10.46 -6.64 -10.84
C ARG A 33 -9.16 -6.91 -10.08
N LEU A 34 -9.30 -7.26 -8.81
CA LEU A 34 -8.21 -7.57 -7.89
C LEU A 34 -8.42 -8.96 -7.29
N THR A 35 -7.40 -9.81 -7.30
CA THR A 35 -7.44 -11.11 -6.62
C THR A 35 -6.41 -11.11 -5.49
N LEU A 36 -6.80 -11.57 -4.30
CA LEU A 36 -5.85 -11.82 -3.22
C LEU A 36 -5.08 -13.09 -3.53
N SER A 37 -3.77 -13.01 -3.70
CA SER A 37 -2.95 -14.16 -4.08
C SER A 37 -2.74 -15.11 -2.88
N PRO A 38 -2.79 -16.43 -3.09
CA PRO A 38 -2.35 -17.38 -2.07
C PRO A 38 -0.87 -17.18 -1.79
N VAL A 39 -0.52 -17.16 -0.50
CA VAL A 39 0.85 -16.99 -0.01
C VAL A 39 1.20 -18.09 0.99
N PRO A 40 2.46 -18.54 1.03
CA PRO A 40 2.85 -19.68 1.86
C PRO A 40 2.88 -19.36 3.36
N THR A 41 3.08 -18.10 3.72
CA THR A 41 3.18 -17.66 5.12
C THR A 41 2.16 -16.57 5.44
N ARG A 42 1.71 -16.52 6.70
CA ARG A 42 0.78 -15.48 7.18
C ARG A 42 1.41 -14.08 7.27
N SER A 43 2.74 -14.01 7.23
CA SER A 43 3.52 -12.77 7.21
C SER A 43 3.65 -12.15 5.81
N GLU A 44 3.18 -12.85 4.79
CA GLU A 44 3.17 -12.36 3.42
C GLU A 44 1.78 -11.87 3.03
N PHE A 45 1.75 -10.83 2.21
CA PHE A 45 0.57 -10.40 1.50
C PHE A 45 0.93 -10.23 0.02
N SER A 46 0.16 -10.85 -0.87
CA SER A 46 0.22 -10.57 -2.31
C SER A 46 -1.20 -10.37 -2.82
N ALA A 47 -1.37 -9.39 -3.70
CA ALA A 47 -2.59 -9.22 -4.46
C ALA A 47 -2.24 -8.97 -5.93
N ARG A 48 -3.02 -9.57 -6.83
CA ARG A 48 -2.88 -9.40 -8.28
C ARG A 48 -3.95 -8.45 -8.80
N LEU A 49 -3.53 -7.32 -9.33
CA LEU A 49 -4.37 -6.36 -10.05
C LEU A 49 -4.35 -6.70 -11.54
N PHE A 50 -5.49 -7.13 -12.06
CA PHE A 50 -5.60 -7.47 -13.49
C PHE A 50 -5.80 -6.23 -14.35
N PHE A 51 -6.65 -5.32 -13.90
CA PHE A 51 -6.92 -4.04 -14.53
C PHE A 51 -7.62 -3.12 -13.52
N GLY A 52 -7.57 -1.82 -13.78
CA GLY A 52 -8.23 -0.79 -12.99
C GLY A 52 -7.26 -0.03 -12.07
N ASN A 53 -7.79 0.48 -10.97
CA ASN A 53 -7.09 1.39 -10.06
C ASN A 53 -7.06 0.82 -8.65
N LEU A 54 -5.87 0.73 -8.06
CA LEU A 54 -5.65 0.36 -6.67
C LEU A 54 -4.87 1.46 -5.96
N TRP A 55 -5.40 1.96 -4.86
CA TRP A 55 -4.63 2.72 -3.88
C TRP A 55 -4.40 1.85 -2.64
N ALA A 56 -3.21 1.93 -2.07
CA ALA A 56 -2.83 1.17 -0.91
C ALA A 56 -2.10 2.06 0.09
N ARG A 57 -2.52 1.98 1.36
CA ARG A 57 -1.75 2.47 2.50
C ARG A 57 -1.33 1.28 3.33
N VAL A 58 -0.05 0.96 3.28
CA VAL A 58 0.52 -0.20 3.95
C VAL A 58 1.16 0.27 5.24
N HIS A 59 0.72 -0.29 6.37
CA HIS A 59 1.35 -0.05 7.65
C HIS A 59 2.80 -0.57 7.65
N LYS A 60 3.65 0.01 8.51
CA LYS A 60 5.05 -0.39 8.58
C LYS A 60 5.15 -1.86 8.97
N LEU A 61 5.64 -2.67 8.04
CA LEU A 61 5.78 -4.10 8.19
C LEU A 61 6.87 -4.45 9.22
N ALA A 62 6.65 -5.50 10.00
CA ALA A 62 7.65 -6.06 10.90
C ALA A 62 8.80 -6.71 10.11
N ALA A 63 9.85 -7.16 10.81
CA ALA A 63 10.91 -7.93 10.16
C ALA A 63 10.34 -9.28 9.67
N GLY A 64 10.60 -9.63 8.40
CA GLY A 64 10.08 -10.85 7.78
C GLY A 64 8.68 -10.74 7.13
N GLU A 65 7.96 -9.64 7.37
CA GLU A 65 6.70 -9.37 6.69
C GLU A 65 6.93 -8.74 5.31
N THR A 66 6.15 -9.18 4.31
CA THR A 66 6.23 -8.63 2.95
C THR A 66 4.85 -8.30 2.41
N PHE A 67 4.81 -7.26 1.57
CA PHE A 67 3.59 -6.84 0.88
C PHE A 67 3.92 -6.60 -0.58
N ARG A 68 3.17 -7.23 -1.47
CA ARG A 68 3.33 -7.12 -2.92
C ARG A 68 2.00 -6.85 -3.61
N VAL A 69 2.05 -5.98 -4.62
CA VAL A 69 1.00 -5.85 -5.63
C VAL A 69 1.58 -6.28 -6.95
N GLU A 70 0.95 -7.25 -7.60
CA GLU A 70 1.37 -7.80 -8.89
C GLU A 70 0.43 -7.32 -9.99
N THR A 71 0.98 -6.94 -11.13
CA THR A 71 0.22 -6.70 -12.37
C THR A 71 0.60 -7.77 -13.40
N GLU A 72 0.10 -7.64 -14.63
CA GLU A 72 0.58 -8.46 -15.73
C GLU A 72 2.07 -8.21 -16.02
N ASN A 73 2.52 -6.95 -15.90
CA ASN A 73 3.84 -6.54 -16.37
C ASN A 73 4.91 -6.49 -15.26
N GLY A 74 4.53 -6.38 -13.99
CA GLY A 74 5.52 -6.19 -12.92
C GLY A 74 5.00 -6.45 -11.52
N VAL A 75 5.90 -6.30 -10.56
CA VAL A 75 5.66 -6.50 -9.13
C VAL A 75 6.09 -5.23 -8.39
N ALA A 76 5.19 -4.69 -7.57
CA ALA A 76 5.45 -3.60 -6.64
C ALA A 76 5.57 -4.16 -5.23
N GLY A 77 6.80 -4.28 -4.73
CA GLY A 77 7.12 -4.66 -3.36
C GLY A 77 7.22 -3.43 -2.46
N VAL A 78 6.55 -3.47 -1.30
CA VAL A 78 6.41 -2.29 -0.45
C VAL A 78 6.66 -2.57 1.02
N ARG A 79 7.16 -1.54 1.71
CA ARG A 79 7.37 -1.57 3.15
C ARG A 79 7.00 -0.22 3.76
N GLY A 80 5.80 -0.13 4.34
CA GLY A 80 5.34 1.08 5.02
C GLY A 80 5.15 2.27 4.07
N THR A 81 4.30 2.13 3.06
CA THR A 81 4.12 3.11 1.98
C THR A 81 2.67 3.50 1.74
N GLU A 82 2.49 4.68 1.15
CA GLU A 82 1.25 5.07 0.48
C GLU A 82 1.52 5.17 -1.02
N PHE A 83 0.81 4.39 -1.83
CA PHE A 83 1.05 4.30 -3.27
C PHE A 83 -0.23 3.98 -4.05
N ARG A 84 -0.20 4.25 -5.35
CA ARG A 84 -1.23 3.85 -6.31
C ARG A 84 -0.62 2.98 -7.39
N VAL A 85 -1.36 1.97 -7.81
CA VAL A 85 -1.10 1.14 -8.99
C VAL A 85 -2.29 1.26 -9.93
N GLU A 86 -2.01 1.53 -11.19
CA GLU A 86 -2.97 1.47 -12.29
C GLU A 86 -2.50 0.38 -13.24
N ALA A 87 -3.41 -0.52 -13.59
CA ALA A 87 -3.15 -1.56 -14.57
C ALA A 87 -4.17 -1.44 -15.70
N GLY A 88 -3.69 -1.49 -16.94
CA GLY A 88 -4.52 -1.35 -18.13
C GLY A 88 -4.20 -2.43 -19.16
N GLN A 89 -5.23 -2.99 -19.81
CA GLN A 89 -5.01 -3.99 -20.88
C GLN A 89 -4.25 -3.42 -22.08
N LYS A 90 -4.42 -2.12 -22.37
CA LYS A 90 -3.85 -1.43 -23.52
C LYS A 90 -2.99 -0.24 -23.16
N GLU A 91 -2.87 0.08 -21.88
CA GLU A 91 -2.07 1.19 -21.35
C GLU A 91 -0.90 0.61 -20.56
N PRO A 92 0.26 1.28 -20.49
CA PRO A 92 1.30 0.92 -19.54
C PRO A 92 0.76 0.90 -18.11
N ASP A 93 1.26 -0.04 -17.31
CA ASP A 93 1.01 0.00 -15.87
C ASP A 93 1.70 1.24 -15.30
N LEU A 94 1.09 1.84 -14.28
CA LEU A 94 1.61 3.02 -13.61
C LEU A 94 1.64 2.79 -12.11
N VAL A 95 2.81 2.98 -11.50
CA VAL A 95 2.99 3.05 -10.06
C VAL A 95 3.30 4.49 -9.67
N ARG A 96 2.60 5.05 -8.68
CA ARG A 96 2.87 6.35 -8.08
C ARG A 96 3.06 6.23 -6.58
N VAL A 97 4.13 6.81 -6.05
CA VAL A 97 4.44 6.75 -4.62
C VAL A 97 4.14 8.10 -3.97
N TYR A 98 3.29 8.10 -2.96
CA TYR A 98 2.93 9.30 -2.19
C TYR A 98 3.73 9.40 -0.89
N GLU A 99 4.03 8.27 -0.25
CA GLU A 99 4.83 8.20 0.97
C GLU A 99 5.66 6.90 1.01
N GLY A 100 6.90 7.00 1.51
CA GLY A 100 7.83 5.89 1.62
C GLY A 100 8.48 5.50 0.30
N THR A 101 8.88 4.23 0.19
CA THR A 101 9.65 3.70 -0.94
C THR A 101 9.04 2.41 -1.47
N VAL A 102 8.84 2.32 -2.78
CA VAL A 102 8.32 1.14 -3.48
C VAL A 102 9.39 0.57 -4.38
N GLN A 103 9.68 -0.73 -4.26
CA GLN A 103 10.50 -1.44 -5.23
C GLN A 103 9.59 -1.96 -6.34
N VAL A 104 9.83 -1.52 -7.58
CA VAL A 104 9.10 -2.01 -8.75
C VAL A 104 10.05 -2.81 -9.63
N GLU A 105 9.67 -4.03 -9.97
CA GLU A 105 10.49 -4.93 -10.79
C GLU A 105 9.65 -5.62 -11.87
N ALA A 106 10.32 -5.95 -12.98
CA ALA A 106 9.73 -6.81 -13.98
C ALA A 106 9.53 -8.22 -13.43
N ARG A 107 8.49 -8.92 -13.87
CA ARG A 107 8.25 -10.32 -13.45
C ARG A 107 9.36 -11.29 -13.86
N ASP A 108 10.10 -10.96 -14.92
CA ASP A 108 11.25 -11.73 -15.40
C ASP A 108 12.59 -11.24 -14.84
N GLY A 109 12.59 -10.26 -13.93
CA GLY A 109 13.78 -9.73 -13.26
C GLY A 109 14.71 -8.89 -14.15
N ARG A 110 14.31 -8.58 -15.38
CA ARG A 110 15.14 -7.82 -16.35
C ARG A 110 15.47 -6.39 -15.93
N TRP A 111 14.60 -5.75 -15.14
CA TRP A 111 14.75 -4.40 -14.63
C TRP A 111 14.14 -4.29 -13.23
N SER A 112 14.67 -3.34 -12.44
CA SER A 112 14.21 -3.07 -11.08
C SER A 112 14.51 -1.61 -10.72
N HIS A 113 13.51 -0.92 -10.16
CA HIS A 113 13.59 0.49 -9.78
C HIS A 113 13.04 0.71 -8.38
N ALA A 114 13.81 1.41 -7.54
CA ALA A 114 13.31 1.96 -6.28
C ALA A 114 12.66 3.33 -6.55
N LEU A 115 11.40 3.48 -6.14
CA LEU A 115 10.62 4.71 -6.29
C LEU A 115 10.40 5.33 -4.92
N GLU A 116 10.86 6.56 -4.75
CA GLU A 116 10.62 7.36 -3.55
C GLU A 116 9.35 8.20 -3.69
N ALA A 117 8.85 8.72 -2.57
CA ALA A 117 7.71 9.64 -2.54
C ALA A 117 7.85 10.79 -3.56
N GLY A 118 6.78 11.05 -4.31
CA GLY A 118 6.76 12.01 -5.41
C GLY A 118 7.30 11.47 -6.73
N THR A 119 7.58 10.16 -6.83
CA THR A 119 8.02 9.51 -8.05
C THR A 119 6.97 8.56 -8.60
N GLY A 120 6.80 8.56 -9.92
CA GLY A 120 5.99 7.61 -10.66
C GLY A 120 6.82 6.83 -11.68
N LEU A 121 6.40 5.61 -11.97
CA LEU A 121 6.99 4.76 -12.98
C LEU A 121 5.91 4.18 -13.87
N ARG A 122 6.07 4.35 -15.18
CA ARG A 122 5.26 3.67 -16.19
C ARG A 122 6.05 2.50 -16.76
N PHE A 123 5.39 1.37 -16.97
CA PHE A 123 6.07 0.19 -17.50
C PHE A 123 5.14 -0.78 -18.21
N ARG A 124 5.73 -1.57 -19.12
CA ARG A 124 5.17 -2.83 -19.62
C ARG A 124 6.28 -3.87 -19.59
N ARG A 125 6.71 -4.33 -20.77
CA ARG A 125 7.90 -5.16 -20.93
C ARG A 125 9.16 -4.42 -20.46
N GLU A 126 9.28 -3.14 -20.78
CA GLU A 126 10.34 -2.28 -20.29
C GLU A 126 9.77 -1.22 -19.35
N ALA A 127 10.59 -0.79 -18.40
CA ALA A 127 10.33 0.39 -17.59
C ALA A 127 10.69 1.66 -18.36
N GLU A 128 9.84 2.68 -18.27
CA GLU A 128 10.21 4.04 -18.61
C GLU A 128 11.17 4.61 -17.54
N THR A 129 11.67 5.82 -17.75
CA THR A 129 12.44 6.51 -16.69
C THR A 129 11.49 6.96 -15.58
N PRO A 130 11.82 6.73 -14.29
CA PRO A 130 11.05 7.30 -13.19
C PRO A 130 10.88 8.81 -13.34
N GLN A 131 9.65 9.30 -13.22
CA GLN A 131 9.31 10.71 -13.36
C GLN A 131 8.82 11.28 -12.03
N ALA A 132 9.28 12.49 -11.71
CA ALA A 132 8.70 13.24 -10.61
C ALA A 132 7.25 13.62 -10.94
N PHE A 133 6.38 13.54 -9.93
CA PHE A 133 5.02 14.06 -10.01
C PHE A 133 4.69 14.83 -8.73
N ASP A 134 3.88 15.88 -8.85
CA ASP A 134 3.39 16.57 -7.67
C ASP A 134 2.29 15.74 -7.00
N THR A 135 2.58 15.22 -5.80
CA THR A 135 1.68 14.42 -4.98
C THR A 135 0.41 15.17 -4.59
N ARG A 136 0.40 16.50 -4.70
CA ARG A 136 -0.75 17.37 -4.43
C ARG A 136 -1.52 17.75 -5.70
N SER A 137 -0.92 17.60 -6.87
CA SER A 137 -1.49 17.99 -8.17
C SER A 137 -2.38 16.91 -8.81
N GLU A 138 -2.82 15.91 -8.05
CA GLU A 138 -3.77 14.88 -8.51
C GLU A 138 -5.21 15.42 -8.71
N SER A 139 -5.37 16.75 -8.69
CA SER A 139 -6.61 17.48 -8.92
C SER A 139 -7.33 16.99 -10.17
N GLY A 140 -8.54 16.47 -10.02
CA GLY A 140 -9.36 15.96 -11.12
C GLY A 140 -9.28 14.45 -11.35
N HIS A 141 -8.40 13.72 -10.66
CA HIS A 141 -8.43 12.26 -10.69
C HIS A 141 -9.55 11.74 -9.78
N SER A 142 -10.71 11.42 -10.35
CA SER A 142 -11.95 11.06 -9.63
C SER A 142 -11.76 9.99 -8.54
N PHE A 143 -10.88 9.02 -8.79
CA PHE A 143 -10.54 8.00 -7.82
C PHE A 143 -9.73 8.55 -6.63
N MET A 144 -8.76 9.45 -6.85
CA MET A 144 -7.98 10.05 -5.76
C MET A 144 -8.79 11.04 -4.96
N GLU A 145 -9.68 11.79 -5.60
CA GLU A 145 -10.67 12.62 -4.92
C GLU A 145 -11.48 11.79 -3.93
N TRP A 146 -11.96 10.62 -4.36
CA TRP A 146 -12.67 9.71 -3.47
C TRP A 146 -11.79 9.15 -2.34
N VAL A 147 -10.57 8.69 -2.66
CA VAL A 147 -9.60 8.24 -1.65
C VAL A 147 -9.38 9.35 -0.61
N ARG A 148 -9.13 10.59 -1.03
CA ARG A 148 -8.85 11.70 -0.11
C ARG A 148 -10.08 12.16 0.67
N SER A 149 -11.27 12.07 0.08
CA SER A 149 -12.53 12.46 0.75
C SER A 149 -12.90 11.55 1.93
N ARG A 150 -12.44 10.29 1.91
CA ARG A 150 -12.81 9.28 2.92
C ARG A 150 -11.80 9.28 4.05
N LYS A 151 -12.23 9.75 5.22
CA LYS A 151 -11.57 9.42 6.50
C LYS A 151 -11.42 7.90 6.56
N THR A 152 -10.20 7.38 6.68
CA THR A 152 -9.99 5.93 6.81
C THR A 152 -10.72 5.42 8.05
N ALA A 153 -11.14 4.15 8.07
CA ALA A 153 -11.93 3.55 9.15
C ALA A 153 -11.31 3.77 10.56
N ASP A 154 -9.99 3.93 10.62
CA ASP A 154 -9.24 4.19 11.85
C ASP A 154 -9.20 5.69 12.26
N GLY A 155 -9.92 6.58 11.56
CA GLY A 155 -9.92 8.03 11.79
C GLY A 155 -8.72 8.79 11.20
N PHE A 156 -7.86 8.12 10.42
CA PHE A 156 -6.66 8.74 9.84
C PHE A 156 -6.97 9.43 8.52
N GLU A 157 -6.38 10.61 8.31
CA GLU A 157 -6.35 11.29 7.02
C GLU A 157 -5.32 10.61 6.10
N PRO A 158 -5.63 10.40 4.80
CA PRO A 158 -4.64 9.96 3.83
C PRO A 158 -3.48 10.98 3.72
N GLY A 159 -2.23 10.50 3.71
CA GLY A 159 -1.02 11.35 3.64
C GLY A 159 -0.38 11.80 4.97
N ARG A 160 -0.76 11.23 6.13
CA ARG A 160 -0.11 11.55 7.42
C ARG A 160 0.11 10.30 8.27
N ILE A 161 1.26 9.63 8.13
CA ILE A 161 1.70 8.64 9.12
C ILE A 161 2.21 9.39 10.36
N ARG A 162 1.62 9.14 11.53
CA ARG A 162 2.25 9.54 12.80
C ARG A 162 3.53 8.72 12.92
N ARG A 163 4.69 9.40 12.96
CA ARG A 163 5.92 8.88 13.55
C ARG A 163 5.51 8.30 14.90
N ALA A 164 5.40 6.97 15.01
CA ALA A 164 4.97 6.32 16.23
C ALA A 164 5.78 6.92 17.37
N GLU A 165 5.10 7.52 18.34
CA GLU A 165 5.73 8.08 19.53
C GLU A 165 6.59 6.96 20.11
N MET A 166 7.91 7.15 20.04
CA MET A 166 8.87 6.27 20.69
C MET A 166 8.45 6.22 22.14
N ARG A 167 7.84 5.11 22.54
CA ARG A 167 7.51 4.84 23.94
C ARG A 167 8.84 4.84 24.67
N ASN A 168 9.12 5.93 25.40
CA ASN A 168 10.39 6.13 26.08
C ASN A 168 10.56 5.00 27.11
N PRO A 169 11.55 4.10 26.96
CA PRO A 169 11.75 2.96 27.86
C PRO A 169 12.03 3.39 29.32
N GLU A 170 12.37 4.66 29.55
CA GLU A 170 12.59 5.20 30.90
C GLU A 170 11.33 5.30 31.77
N GLN A 171 10.12 5.30 31.18
CA GLN A 171 8.88 5.40 31.96
C GLN A 171 8.44 4.07 32.62
N GLU A 172 8.91 2.92 32.15
CA GLU A 172 8.60 1.62 32.78
C GLU A 172 9.45 1.34 34.03
N HIS A 173 10.65 1.94 34.14
CA HIS A 173 11.51 1.75 35.31
C HIS A 173 10.99 2.43 36.57
N ARG A 174 10.30 3.59 36.45
CA ARG A 174 9.73 4.28 37.64
C ARG A 174 8.50 3.58 38.21
N THR A 175 7.76 2.84 37.38
CA THR A 175 6.54 2.15 37.82
C THR A 175 6.87 0.85 38.57
N ARG A 176 7.95 0.14 38.19
CA ARG A 176 8.39 -1.08 38.90
C ARG A 176 9.00 -0.80 40.28
N GLU A 177 9.54 0.38 40.50
CA GLU A 177 10.16 0.74 41.78
C GLU A 177 9.13 1.14 42.86
N ARG A 178 7.96 1.65 42.47
CA ARG A 178 6.88 1.98 43.41
C ARG A 178 6.10 0.76 43.92
N VAL A 179 5.99 -0.31 43.15
CA VAL A 179 5.26 -1.52 43.58
C VAL A 179 6.04 -2.33 44.61
N ARG A 180 7.39 -2.30 44.59
CA ARG A 180 8.22 -3.05 45.55
C ARG A 180 8.31 -2.44 46.95
N ARG A 181 7.79 -1.23 47.19
CA ARG A 181 7.82 -0.58 48.52
C ARG A 181 6.53 -0.75 49.33
N ARG A 182 5.54 -1.50 48.84
CA ARG A 182 4.25 -1.66 49.53
C ARG A 182 4.02 -3.03 50.19
N ASP A 183 4.94 -3.97 50.04
CA ASP A 183 4.88 -5.31 50.66
C ASP A 183 6.03 -5.55 51.65
N ARG A 184 6.28 -4.60 52.57
CA ARG A 184 7.14 -4.83 53.74
C ARG A 184 6.57 -4.19 54.98
#